data_AF-A0AAN9CFL4-F1
#
_entry.id   AF-A0AAN9CFL4-F1
#
_cell.length_a   1.000
_cell.length_b   1.000
_cell.length_c   1.000
_cell.angle_alpha   90.00
_cell.angle_beta   90.00
_cell.angle_gamma   90.00
#
_symmetry.space_group_name_H-M   'P 1'
#
loop_
_entity.id
_entity.type
_entity.pdbx_description
1 polymer ?
#
loop_
_entity_poly.entity_id
_entity_poly.type
_entity_poly.pdbx_seq_one_letter_code
_entity_poly.pdbx_strand_id
1 'polypeptide(L)'
;MSFSMRTSSCHGPKTMTSKSIVTPISCGTITTCKPKAYSVCGYDFGGNTRISSSCYRSVGCYPDLRCKIGGGFGRSGRLNNGGLGTMFGNCDYIQLNEKTTMQSLNDRLASYLEKVRCLEAANATLEGQIREYYEKKAPICLRDYSCHWNTINCLKEKIGAATIHNTNILLQIDNSKLAADDFRMKYEHELAVRQSVEADIANLRRLLDQMTLSKADLEIQIETLLEDLACLKKNYKEDMEALLCQLTNTRVCVEVDAAPQQDLNKVLEDIRCHYETIIDKHRREHECWFNEKTAQLCKDVACHTECLETSRSQISDLRRTLQCLEIELQSQISMKEALGCSLRETEARYSAMLAGFQKHINSLEAELCQVRSGIEQQGRDYAVLLDIKSRLEQEIATYRCLLDNQGIQ
;
A
#
# COMPACT_ATOMS: atom_id res chain seq x y z
N MET A 1 -43.81 43.77 29.64
CA MET A 1 -44.27 45.05 30.21
C MET A 1 -43.06 45.92 30.42
N SER A 2 -43.06 47.08 29.77
CA SER A 2 -42.02 48.10 29.78
C SER A 2 -41.81 48.68 31.18
N PHE A 3 -40.58 49.04 31.56
CA PHE A 3 -40.30 50.36 32.13
C PHE A 3 -38.83 50.73 31.93
N SER A 4 -38.64 52.03 31.75
CA SER A 4 -37.49 52.74 31.22
C SER A 4 -36.75 53.50 32.33
N MET A 5 -35.60 54.08 31.93
CA MET A 5 -34.84 55.19 32.55
C MET A 5 -33.61 54.78 33.37
N ARG A 6 -32.46 55.45 33.30
CA ARG A 6 -31.79 56.39 32.35
C ARG A 6 -30.43 56.74 33.00
N THR A 7 -29.35 56.79 32.18
CA THR A 7 -28.19 57.74 32.17
C THR A 7 -27.40 58.01 33.47
N SER A 8 -26.06 58.09 33.53
CA SER A 8 -25.07 58.90 32.74
C SER A 8 -23.64 58.53 33.19
N SER A 9 -22.66 58.22 32.33
CA SER A 9 -21.70 59.07 31.57
C SER A 9 -20.63 59.86 32.35
N CYS A 10 -19.35 59.48 32.17
CA CYS A 10 -18.14 60.35 32.00
C CYS A 10 -16.91 59.46 31.67
N HIS A 11 -16.35 59.41 30.46
CA HIS A 11 -15.37 60.29 29.74
C HIS A 11 -13.89 60.27 30.20
N GLY A 12 -13.03 59.67 29.36
CA GLY A 12 -11.65 60.11 29.02
C GLY A 12 -10.48 59.17 29.40
N PRO A 13 -9.29 59.24 28.76
CA PRO A 13 -8.89 59.88 27.50
C PRO A 13 -8.11 58.96 26.51
N LYS A 14 -7.67 59.61 25.42
CA LYS A 14 -7.16 59.17 24.12
C LYS A 14 -5.72 58.62 24.12
N THR A 15 -5.39 57.76 23.16
CA THR A 15 -4.07 57.80 22.47
C THR A 15 -4.21 57.52 20.97
N MET A 16 -3.51 58.36 20.21
CA MET A 16 -3.32 58.31 18.76
C MET A 16 -2.00 57.62 18.47
N THR A 17 -1.89 56.86 17.38
CA THR A 17 -0.71 56.89 16.50
C THR A 17 -1.05 56.39 15.09
N SER A 18 -0.66 57.22 14.13
CA SER A 18 -0.84 57.08 12.68
C SER A 18 0.32 56.35 12.02
N LYS A 19 0.08 55.75 10.83
CA LYS A 19 0.77 55.99 9.52
C LYS A 19 0.46 54.80 8.56
N SER A 20 -0.26 55.01 7.45
CA SER A 20 0.13 55.58 6.13
C SER A 20 0.46 54.45 5.13
N ILE A 21 -0.49 54.03 4.28
CA ILE A 21 -0.70 54.43 2.87
C ILE A 21 0.58 54.43 2.02
N VAL A 22 0.72 53.42 1.14
CA VAL A 22 1.28 53.53 -0.22
C VAL A 22 0.51 52.57 -1.16
N THR A 23 -0.04 53.14 -2.23
CA THR A 23 -0.50 52.52 -3.50
C THR A 23 -0.17 53.54 -4.61
N PRO A 24 -0.21 53.23 -5.93
CA PRO A 24 -0.26 51.95 -6.66
C PRO A 24 0.81 51.92 -7.81
N ILE A 25 0.80 50.90 -8.67
CA ILE A 25 0.77 51.03 -10.16
C ILE A 25 0.78 49.62 -10.80
N SER A 26 -0.15 49.46 -11.74
CA SER A 26 -0.40 48.29 -12.59
C SER A 26 0.20 48.52 -13.98
N CYS A 27 0.73 47.46 -14.63
CA CYS A 27 0.61 47.18 -16.07
C CYS A 27 1.10 45.73 -16.34
N GLY A 28 0.22 44.80 -16.71
CA GLY A 28 0.12 44.20 -18.06
C GLY A 28 1.27 43.21 -18.37
N THR A 29 1.09 41.93 -18.72
CA THR A 29 0.18 41.38 -19.73
C THR A 29 0.09 39.84 -19.62
N ILE A 30 -1.16 39.36 -19.52
CA ILE A 30 -1.78 38.16 -20.11
C ILE A 30 -0.86 37.09 -20.74
N THR A 31 -0.92 35.84 -20.24
CA THR A 31 -1.30 34.67 -21.05
C THR A 31 -1.95 33.60 -20.16
N THR A 32 -3.07 33.10 -20.66
CA THR A 32 -4.09 32.22 -20.09
C THR A 32 -3.65 30.77 -19.92
N CYS A 33 -4.09 30.10 -18.84
CA CYS A 33 -4.88 28.86 -18.89
C CYS A 33 -5.52 28.52 -17.53
N LYS A 34 -6.70 27.88 -17.61
CA LYS A 34 -7.80 27.79 -16.63
C LYS A 34 -7.48 27.02 -15.33
N PRO A 35 -8.07 27.41 -14.17
CA PRO A 35 -8.23 26.52 -13.03
C PRO A 35 -9.53 25.70 -13.19
N LYS A 36 -9.50 24.40 -12.85
CA LYS A 36 -10.74 23.64 -12.62
C LYS A 36 -10.67 22.97 -11.25
N ALA A 37 -11.80 23.14 -10.56
CA ALA A 37 -12.06 23.00 -9.15
C ALA A 37 -11.70 21.67 -8.47
N TYR A 38 -11.51 21.79 -7.16
CA TYR A 38 -11.68 20.77 -6.13
C TYR A 38 -13.05 20.08 -6.19
N SER A 39 -13.08 18.77 -5.93
CA SER A 39 -14.16 18.13 -5.18
C SER A 39 -13.66 16.87 -4.46
N VAL A 40 -13.61 16.97 -3.13
CA VAL A 40 -14.14 16.03 -2.11
C VAL A 40 -13.88 14.53 -2.21
N CYS A 41 -13.40 14.02 -1.07
CA CYS A 41 -13.37 12.65 -0.54
C CYS A 41 -14.28 11.58 -1.14
N GLY A 42 -13.70 10.39 -1.27
CA GLY A 42 -14.34 9.09 -1.10
C GLY A 42 -13.28 8.07 -0.70
N TYR A 43 -13.22 7.75 0.59
CA TYR A 43 -12.64 6.50 1.08
C TYR A 43 -13.50 5.35 0.53
N ASP A 44 -12.88 4.33 -0.07
CA ASP A 44 -13.16 2.92 0.27
C ASP A 44 -12.29 1.93 -0.53
N PHE A 45 -11.69 1.02 0.25
CA PHE A 45 -11.51 -0.41 0.04
C PHE A 45 -11.22 -0.99 -1.35
N GLY A 46 -10.03 -1.61 -1.44
CA GLY A 46 -9.91 -2.99 -1.92
C GLY A 46 -10.07 -3.21 -3.42
N GLY A 47 -8.98 -3.04 -4.18
CA GLY A 47 -8.93 -3.47 -5.58
C GLY A 47 -7.49 -3.78 -6.01
N ASN A 48 -7.22 -5.06 -6.25
CA ASN A 48 -5.93 -5.58 -6.72
C ASN A 48 -5.48 -4.90 -8.03
N THR A 49 -4.39 -4.13 -7.99
CA THR A 49 -3.66 -3.75 -9.21
C THR A 49 -2.82 -4.94 -9.66
N ARG A 50 -3.33 -5.71 -10.62
CA ARG A 50 -2.59 -6.80 -11.27
C ARG A 50 -1.42 -6.25 -12.08
N ILE A 51 -0.23 -6.70 -11.71
CA ILE A 51 1.00 -6.62 -12.51
C ILE A 51 0.79 -7.47 -13.76
N SER A 52 0.86 -6.85 -14.94
CA SER A 52 0.87 -7.58 -16.22
C SER A 52 2.29 -8.04 -16.52
N SER A 53 2.55 -9.34 -16.37
CA SER A 53 3.78 -9.99 -16.85
C SER A 53 3.72 -10.12 -18.37
N SER A 54 4.58 -9.40 -19.09
CA SER A 54 4.79 -9.61 -20.53
C SER A 54 5.63 -10.87 -20.74
N CYS A 55 4.98 -11.92 -21.22
CA CYS A 55 5.63 -13.15 -21.65
C CYS A 55 6.26 -12.91 -23.03
N TYR A 56 7.60 -12.90 -23.13
CA TYR A 56 8.30 -13.00 -24.41
C TYR A 56 8.07 -14.41 -24.99
N ARG A 57 7.18 -14.52 -25.98
CA ARG A 57 7.11 -15.71 -26.85
C ARG A 57 8.22 -15.62 -27.91
N SER A 58 9.05 -16.65 -27.93
CA SER A 58 9.99 -16.96 -29.00
C SER A 58 9.24 -17.10 -30.33
N VAL A 59 9.59 -16.27 -31.32
CA VAL A 59 9.14 -16.38 -32.70
C VAL A 59 10.15 -17.26 -33.44
N GLY A 60 9.81 -18.54 -33.60
CA GLY A 60 10.49 -19.43 -34.52
C GLY A 60 9.98 -19.18 -35.95
N CYS A 61 10.86 -18.71 -36.83
CA CYS A 61 10.61 -18.63 -38.26
C CYS A 61 10.66 -20.03 -38.89
N TYR A 62 9.53 -20.49 -39.43
CA TYR A 62 9.49 -21.49 -40.50
C TYR A 62 8.86 -20.83 -41.74
N PRO A 63 9.44 -20.95 -42.94
CA PRO A 63 8.76 -20.51 -44.15
C PRO A 63 7.86 -21.63 -44.67
N ASP A 64 6.55 -21.42 -44.56
CA ASP A 64 5.51 -22.17 -45.26
C ASP A 64 5.57 -21.86 -46.77
N LEU A 65 5.96 -22.84 -47.59
CA LEU A 65 5.72 -22.83 -49.04
C LEU A 65 4.36 -23.47 -49.33
N ARG A 66 3.31 -22.65 -49.41
CA ARG A 66 2.04 -23.01 -50.07
C ARG A 66 1.87 -22.18 -51.34
N CYS A 67 2.36 -22.71 -52.47
CA CYS A 67 2.04 -22.18 -53.78
C CYS A 67 0.72 -22.78 -54.26
N LYS A 68 -0.30 -21.93 -54.38
CA LYS A 68 -1.52 -22.19 -55.15
C LYS A 68 -1.20 -21.98 -56.63
N ILE A 69 -1.28 -23.03 -57.45
CA ILE A 69 -1.48 -22.88 -58.90
C ILE A 69 -2.59 -23.84 -59.30
N GLY A 70 -3.72 -23.25 -59.70
CA GLY A 70 -4.84 -23.95 -60.30
C GLY A 70 -4.83 -23.81 -61.82
N GLY A 71 -5.25 -24.89 -62.49
CA GLY A 71 -6.16 -24.86 -63.63
C GLY A 71 -5.60 -24.59 -65.02
N GLY A 72 -5.80 -25.56 -65.94
CA GLY A 72 -6.30 -25.26 -67.28
C GLY A 72 -5.66 -25.99 -68.46
N PHE A 73 -6.54 -26.61 -69.28
CA PHE A 73 -6.38 -27.11 -70.66
C PHE A 73 -5.61 -28.43 -70.85
N GLY A 74 -6.09 -29.49 -71.53
CA GLY A 74 -7.23 -29.69 -72.41
C GLY A 74 -6.79 -29.94 -73.87
N ARG A 75 -6.67 -31.21 -74.30
CA ARG A 75 -7.15 -31.76 -75.61
C ARG A 75 -6.57 -33.15 -75.94
N SER A 76 -7.50 -34.08 -76.09
CA SER A 76 -7.66 -35.14 -77.10
C SER A 76 -6.65 -35.28 -78.25
N GLY A 77 -6.29 -36.54 -78.53
CA GLY A 77 -5.86 -37.03 -79.85
C GLY A 77 -6.01 -38.56 -79.94
N ARG A 78 -7.01 -39.03 -80.69
CA ARG A 78 -7.38 -40.44 -80.94
C ARG A 78 -6.75 -40.94 -82.25
N LEU A 79 -6.54 -42.27 -82.26
CA LEU A 79 -6.68 -43.27 -83.35
C LEU A 79 -6.01 -43.08 -84.73
N ASN A 80 -5.69 -44.27 -85.28
CA ASN A 80 -5.89 -44.81 -86.64
C ASN A 80 -4.57 -45.26 -87.31
N ASN A 81 -4.47 -46.30 -88.15
CA ASN A 81 -5.39 -47.28 -88.73
C ASN A 81 -4.55 -48.34 -89.51
N GLY A 82 -5.16 -49.47 -89.86
CA GLY A 82 -4.92 -50.22 -91.12
C GLY A 82 -3.78 -51.26 -91.13
N GLY A 83 -3.94 -52.54 -91.45
CA GLY A 83 -5.06 -53.29 -92.03
C GLY A 83 -4.96 -53.43 -93.56
N LEU A 84 -4.52 -54.60 -94.06
CA LEU A 84 -4.82 -55.27 -95.37
C LEU A 84 -3.90 -56.53 -95.46
N GLY A 85 -4.25 -57.76 -95.86
CA GLY A 85 -5.41 -58.39 -96.50
C GLY A 85 -5.07 -58.92 -97.90
N THR A 86 -4.81 -60.23 -98.10
CA THR A 86 -5.34 -61.11 -99.20
C THR A 86 -4.64 -62.49 -99.38
N MET A 87 -5.51 -63.53 -99.43
CA MET A 87 -5.52 -64.85 -100.13
C MET A 87 -4.34 -65.38 -100.98
N PHE A 88 -3.91 -66.64 -100.75
CA PHE A 88 -4.10 -67.83 -101.63
C PHE A 88 -3.14 -69.00 -101.25
N GLY A 89 -3.69 -70.21 -101.07
CA GLY A 89 -3.12 -71.48 -101.55
C GLY A 89 -1.87 -72.11 -100.90
N ASN A 90 -2.07 -73.30 -100.32
CA ASN A 90 -1.14 -74.44 -100.19
C ASN A 90 -0.21 -74.53 -98.96
N CYS A 91 -0.71 -75.25 -97.95
CA CYS A 91 -0.07 -76.38 -97.25
C CYS A 91 1.43 -76.31 -96.87
N ASP A 92 1.89 -75.18 -96.32
CA ASP A 92 3.15 -75.07 -95.55
C ASP A 92 2.97 -74.24 -94.24
N TYR A 93 1.71 -74.10 -93.81
CA TYR A 93 1.24 -72.99 -92.97
C TYR A 93 1.46 -73.15 -91.46
N ILE A 94 2.03 -74.27 -90.98
CA ILE A 94 2.18 -74.50 -89.52
C ILE A 94 3.62 -74.22 -89.06
N GLN A 95 4.65 -74.45 -89.88
CA GLN A 95 6.06 -74.31 -89.46
C GLN A 95 6.66 -72.91 -89.74
N LEU A 96 6.09 -72.16 -90.69
CA LEU A 96 6.49 -70.77 -90.99
C LEU A 96 5.85 -69.75 -90.03
N ASN A 97 4.67 -70.08 -89.46
CA ASN A 97 3.96 -69.23 -88.51
C ASN A 97 4.64 -69.19 -87.13
N GLU A 98 5.19 -70.32 -86.67
CA GLU A 98 5.95 -70.38 -85.41
C GLU A 98 7.29 -69.63 -85.49
N LYS A 99 7.96 -69.69 -86.65
CA LYS A 99 9.23 -68.97 -86.87
C LYS A 99 9.05 -67.45 -86.99
N THR A 100 8.00 -67.00 -87.68
CA THR A 100 7.67 -65.58 -87.82
C THR A 100 7.14 -64.97 -86.52
N THR A 101 6.36 -65.73 -85.74
CA THR A 101 5.96 -65.30 -84.39
C THR A 101 7.15 -65.23 -83.43
N MET A 102 8.07 -66.21 -83.44
CA MET A 102 9.32 -66.16 -82.68
C MET A 102 10.24 -65.01 -83.09
N GLN A 103 10.32 -64.69 -84.38
CA GLN A 103 11.03 -63.50 -84.85
C GLN A 103 10.39 -62.21 -84.33
N SER A 104 9.05 -62.07 -84.39
CA SER A 104 8.37 -60.89 -83.85
C SER A 104 8.58 -60.71 -82.33
N LEU A 105 8.68 -61.82 -81.59
CA LEU A 105 8.96 -61.81 -80.16
C LEU A 105 10.41 -61.43 -79.88
N ASN A 106 11.36 -61.94 -80.67
CA ASN A 106 12.77 -61.58 -80.58
C ASN A 106 13.01 -60.12 -80.96
N ASP A 107 12.34 -59.60 -82.00
CA ASP A 107 12.42 -58.19 -82.39
C ASP A 107 11.84 -57.29 -81.30
N ARG A 108 10.75 -57.73 -80.67
CA ARG A 108 10.17 -57.04 -79.51
C ARG A 108 11.07 -57.10 -78.29
N LEU A 109 11.72 -58.23 -78.01
CA LEU A 109 12.73 -58.36 -76.95
C LEU A 109 13.93 -57.45 -77.22
N ALA A 110 14.43 -57.41 -78.45
CA ALA A 110 15.51 -56.51 -78.86
C ALA A 110 15.10 -55.04 -78.66
N SER A 111 13.87 -54.66 -79.01
CA SER A 111 13.34 -53.32 -78.75
C SER A 111 13.23 -52.99 -77.25
N TYR A 112 12.91 -53.97 -76.40
CA TYR A 112 12.88 -53.80 -74.95
C TYR A 112 14.29 -53.67 -74.37
N LEU A 113 15.23 -54.49 -74.82
CA LEU A 113 16.64 -54.39 -74.39
C LEU A 113 17.25 -53.05 -74.80
N GLU A 114 16.95 -52.56 -76.00
CA GLU A 114 17.39 -51.24 -76.45
C GLU A 114 16.77 -50.12 -75.60
N LYS A 115 15.48 -50.26 -75.24
CA LYS A 115 14.81 -49.30 -74.37
C LYS A 115 15.36 -49.31 -72.94
N VAL A 116 15.72 -50.49 -72.40
CA VAL A 116 16.37 -50.61 -71.09
C VAL A 116 17.73 -49.93 -71.12
N ARG A 117 18.55 -50.16 -72.16
CA ARG A 117 19.84 -49.46 -72.33
C ARG A 117 19.67 -47.95 -72.42
N CYS A 118 18.69 -47.46 -73.17
CA CYS A 118 18.40 -46.03 -73.24
C CYS A 118 18.00 -45.45 -71.86
N LEU A 119 17.21 -46.18 -71.08
CA LEU A 119 16.78 -45.75 -69.74
C LEU A 119 17.93 -45.81 -68.72
N GLU A 120 18.79 -46.82 -68.79
CA GLU A 120 19.99 -46.92 -67.95
C GLU A 120 20.96 -45.75 -68.23
N ALA A 121 21.17 -45.40 -69.50
CA ALA A 121 21.96 -44.24 -69.89
C ALA A 121 21.33 -42.93 -69.37
N ALA A 122 20.01 -42.77 -69.50
CA ALA A 122 19.30 -41.60 -68.97
C ALA A 122 19.41 -41.51 -67.43
N ASN A 123 19.25 -42.63 -66.71
CA ASN A 123 19.40 -42.67 -65.26
C ASN A 123 20.83 -42.31 -64.83
N ALA A 124 21.86 -42.83 -65.52
CA ALA A 124 23.25 -42.48 -65.23
C ALA A 124 23.51 -40.98 -65.39
N THR A 125 22.91 -40.34 -66.42
CA THR A 125 23.02 -38.88 -66.59
C THR A 125 22.29 -38.10 -65.49
N LEU A 126 21.09 -38.53 -65.07
CA LEU A 126 20.33 -37.89 -64.00
C LEU A 126 21.03 -38.02 -62.63
N GLU A 127 21.60 -39.19 -62.33
CA GLU A 127 22.39 -39.39 -61.11
C GLU A 127 23.65 -38.52 -61.09
N GLY A 128 24.28 -38.29 -62.25
CA GLY A 128 25.38 -37.34 -62.41
C GLY A 128 24.93 -35.92 -62.09
N GLN A 129 23.80 -35.48 -62.66
CA GLN A 129 23.23 -34.15 -62.42
C GLN A 129 22.81 -33.94 -60.96
N ILE A 130 22.26 -34.97 -60.29
CA ILE A 130 21.91 -34.92 -58.87
C ILE A 130 23.17 -34.74 -58.01
N ARG A 131 24.22 -35.53 -58.27
CA ARG A 131 25.50 -35.38 -57.56
C ARG A 131 26.10 -33.99 -57.75
N GLU A 132 26.16 -33.52 -58.98
CA GLU A 132 26.69 -32.19 -59.30
C GLU A 132 25.85 -31.07 -58.66
N TYR A 133 24.53 -31.24 -58.57
CA TYR A 133 23.63 -30.30 -57.87
C TYR A 133 23.93 -30.25 -56.37
N TYR A 134 24.12 -31.39 -55.71
CA TYR A 134 24.44 -31.45 -54.28
C TYR A 134 25.86 -30.98 -53.97
N GLU A 135 26.83 -31.21 -54.86
CA GLU A 135 28.18 -30.68 -54.74
C GLU A 135 28.20 -29.15 -54.92
N LYS A 136 27.48 -28.61 -55.90
CA LYS A 136 27.32 -27.15 -56.07
C LYS A 136 26.50 -26.51 -54.95
N LYS A 137 25.63 -27.27 -54.29
CA LYS A 137 24.89 -26.89 -53.09
C LYS A 137 25.55 -27.33 -51.78
N ALA A 138 26.82 -27.75 -51.80
CA ALA A 138 27.58 -28.00 -50.57
C ALA A 138 27.40 -26.79 -49.63
N PRO A 139 27.25 -27.07 -48.32
CA PRO A 139 26.33 -26.36 -47.45
C PRO A 139 26.57 -24.87 -47.57
N ILE A 140 25.50 -24.11 -47.86
CA ILE A 140 25.44 -22.67 -47.63
C ILE A 140 26.22 -22.43 -46.34
N CYS A 141 27.41 -21.84 -46.45
CA CYS A 141 28.30 -21.59 -45.32
C CYS A 141 27.43 -21.18 -44.14
N LEU A 142 27.60 -21.84 -42.99
CA LEU A 142 27.04 -21.33 -41.74
C LEU A 142 27.29 -19.83 -41.72
N ARG A 143 26.23 -19.03 -41.86
CA ARG A 143 26.31 -17.57 -41.80
C ARG A 143 27.05 -17.26 -40.50
N ASP A 144 28.24 -16.68 -40.60
CA ASP A 144 29.05 -16.40 -39.40
C ASP A 144 28.35 -15.33 -38.56
N TYR A 145 27.59 -15.76 -37.55
CA TYR A 145 26.91 -14.88 -36.60
C TYR A 145 27.85 -14.30 -35.53
N SER A 146 29.16 -14.55 -35.64
CA SER A 146 30.20 -14.12 -34.68
C SER A 146 30.13 -12.61 -34.36
N CYS A 147 29.88 -11.76 -35.35
CA CYS A 147 29.76 -10.31 -35.15
C CYS A 147 28.54 -9.91 -34.28
N HIS A 148 27.44 -10.66 -34.34
CA HIS A 148 26.24 -10.40 -33.54
C HIS A 148 26.47 -10.74 -32.07
N TRP A 149 27.29 -11.74 -31.76
CA TRP A 149 27.62 -12.11 -30.39
C TRP A 149 28.30 -10.98 -29.63
N ASN A 150 29.22 -10.24 -30.27
CA ASN A 150 29.86 -9.08 -29.65
C ASN A 150 28.84 -7.97 -29.33
N THR A 151 27.91 -7.69 -30.25
CA THR A 151 26.84 -6.71 -30.01
C THR A 151 25.89 -7.16 -28.91
N ILE A 152 25.52 -8.44 -28.86
CA ILE A 152 24.65 -9.02 -27.83
C ILE A 152 25.34 -8.94 -26.46
N ASN A 153 26.61 -9.27 -26.38
CA ASN A 153 27.37 -9.21 -25.12
C ASN A 153 27.51 -7.76 -24.63
N CYS A 154 27.81 -6.81 -25.52
CA CYS A 154 27.84 -5.39 -25.18
C CYS A 154 26.49 -4.89 -24.67
N LEU A 155 25.38 -5.32 -25.28
CA LEU A 155 24.03 -4.97 -24.81
C LEU A 155 23.72 -5.61 -23.45
N LYS A 156 24.10 -6.87 -23.24
CA LYS A 156 23.93 -7.53 -21.93
C LYS A 156 24.70 -6.82 -20.82
N GLU A 157 25.93 -6.39 -21.10
CA GLU A 157 26.75 -5.63 -20.15
C GLU A 157 26.13 -4.27 -19.83
N LYS A 158 25.64 -3.54 -20.85
CA LYS A 158 24.91 -2.28 -20.65
C LYS A 158 23.64 -2.47 -19.82
N ILE A 159 22.88 -3.54 -20.06
CA ILE A 159 21.70 -3.89 -19.27
C ILE A 159 22.10 -4.20 -17.82
N GLY A 160 23.17 -4.96 -17.61
CA GLY A 160 23.71 -5.26 -16.28
C GLY A 160 24.13 -4.00 -15.52
N ALA A 161 24.91 -3.13 -16.17
CA ALA A 161 25.34 -1.85 -15.60
C ALA A 161 24.14 -0.93 -15.29
N ALA A 162 23.16 -0.84 -16.18
CA ALA A 162 21.94 -0.06 -15.95
C ALA A 162 21.10 -0.64 -14.79
N THR A 163 21.04 -1.96 -14.66
CA THR A 163 20.33 -2.64 -13.55
C THR A 163 21.00 -2.31 -12.22
N ILE A 164 22.33 -2.42 -12.13
CA ILE A 164 23.10 -2.05 -10.94
C ILE A 164 22.91 -0.57 -10.60
N HIS A 165 22.99 0.31 -11.60
CA HIS A 165 22.77 1.74 -11.40
C HIS A 165 21.36 2.05 -10.86
N ASN A 166 20.33 1.40 -11.41
CA ASN A 166 18.96 1.54 -10.93
C ASN A 166 18.82 1.04 -9.48
N THR A 167 19.41 -0.10 -9.13
CA THR A 167 19.41 -0.58 -7.74
C THR A 167 20.11 0.39 -6.79
N ASN A 168 21.21 1.03 -7.22
CA ASN A 168 21.91 2.03 -6.40
C ASN A 168 21.04 3.26 -6.18
N ILE A 169 20.37 3.77 -7.22
CA ILE A 169 19.42 4.89 -7.10
C ILE A 169 18.29 4.54 -6.12
N LEU A 170 17.71 3.32 -6.22
CA LEU A 170 16.66 2.89 -5.30
C LEU A 170 17.15 2.87 -3.85
N LEU A 171 18.36 2.36 -3.59
CA LEU A 171 18.95 2.38 -2.25
C LEU A 171 19.18 3.81 -1.74
N GLN A 172 19.62 4.74 -2.59
CA GLN A 172 19.77 6.16 -2.22
C GLN A 172 18.42 6.80 -1.90
N ILE A 173 17.38 6.50 -2.68
CA ILE A 173 16.02 6.96 -2.43
C ILE A 173 15.55 6.44 -1.07
N ASP A 174 15.70 5.15 -0.80
CA ASP A 174 15.26 4.55 0.47
C ASP A 174 16.06 5.10 1.66
N ASN A 175 17.37 5.31 1.51
CA ASN A 175 18.18 5.98 2.52
C ASN A 175 17.71 7.41 2.80
N SER A 176 17.42 8.19 1.75
CA SER A 176 16.92 9.56 1.89
C SER A 176 15.54 9.62 2.55
N LYS A 177 14.67 8.64 2.26
CA LYS A 177 13.35 8.52 2.90
C LYS A 177 13.47 8.19 4.38
N LEU A 178 14.31 7.20 4.73
CA LEU A 178 14.57 6.85 6.13
C LEU A 178 15.13 8.03 6.91
N ALA A 179 16.08 8.78 6.33
CA ALA A 179 16.60 9.99 6.96
C ALA A 179 15.52 11.07 7.14
N ALA A 180 14.64 11.26 6.15
CA ALA A 180 13.52 12.21 6.26
C ALA A 180 12.51 11.80 7.34
N ASP A 181 12.19 10.51 7.43
CA ASP A 181 11.31 9.96 8.47
C ASP A 181 11.95 10.10 9.87
N ASP A 182 13.25 9.85 10.01
CA ASP A 182 13.99 10.07 11.26
C ASP A 182 13.93 11.54 11.70
N PHE A 183 14.10 12.49 10.79
CA PHE A 183 13.97 13.91 11.10
C PHE A 183 12.54 14.32 11.43
N ARG A 184 11.54 13.73 10.76
CA ARG A 184 10.12 13.95 11.09
C ARG A 184 9.82 13.48 12.52
N MET A 185 10.23 12.27 12.89
CA MET A 185 10.02 11.74 14.23
C MET A 185 10.72 12.58 15.31
N LYS A 186 11.96 13.02 15.04
CA LYS A 186 12.69 13.93 15.95
C LYS A 186 11.98 15.27 16.10
N TYR A 187 11.49 15.84 15.00
CA TYR A 187 10.73 17.09 15.03
C TYR A 187 9.43 16.95 15.83
N GLU A 188 8.67 15.88 15.63
CA GLU A 188 7.43 15.61 16.38
C GLU A 188 7.70 15.44 17.88
N HIS A 189 8.78 14.74 18.24
CA HIS A 189 9.20 14.59 19.63
C HIS A 189 9.59 15.93 20.27
N GLU A 190 10.44 16.73 19.61
CA GLU A 190 10.82 18.05 20.08
C GLU A 190 9.62 19.00 20.17
N LEU A 191 8.69 18.94 19.21
CA LEU A 191 7.47 19.72 19.24
C LEU A 191 6.60 19.36 20.46
N ALA A 192 6.46 18.07 20.77
CA ALA A 192 5.71 17.62 21.94
C ALA A 192 6.34 18.10 23.25
N VAL A 193 7.68 17.98 23.39
CA VAL A 193 8.42 18.51 24.54
C VAL A 193 8.29 20.03 24.64
N ARG A 194 8.35 20.74 23.52
CA ARG A 194 8.15 22.20 23.50
C ARG A 194 6.76 22.58 23.99
N GLN A 195 5.72 21.88 23.51
CA GLN A 195 4.34 22.12 23.94
C GLN A 195 4.13 21.84 25.43
N SER A 196 4.75 20.78 25.99
CA SER A 196 4.67 20.51 27.42
C SER A 196 5.35 21.60 28.24
N VAL A 197 6.54 22.05 27.84
CA VAL A 197 7.26 23.15 28.51
C VAL A 197 6.48 24.46 28.40
N GLU A 198 5.85 24.75 27.26
CA GLU A 198 4.98 25.93 27.12
C GLU A 198 3.77 25.88 28.05
N ALA A 199 3.15 24.71 28.21
CA ALA A 199 2.06 24.51 29.15
C ALA A 199 2.53 24.74 30.61
N ASP A 200 3.71 24.22 30.97
CA ASP A 200 4.31 24.43 32.29
C ASP A 200 4.61 25.92 32.55
N ILE A 201 5.17 26.63 31.57
CA ILE A 201 5.42 28.09 31.66
C ILE A 201 4.10 28.85 31.86
N ALA A 202 3.04 28.49 31.12
CA ALA A 202 1.73 29.12 31.28
C ALA A 202 1.15 28.86 32.69
N ASN A 203 1.28 27.63 33.20
CA ASN A 203 0.87 27.27 34.56
C ASN A 203 1.65 28.03 35.63
N LEU A 204 2.97 28.16 35.48
CA LEU A 204 3.83 28.92 36.39
C LEU A 204 3.48 30.41 36.39
N ARG A 205 3.18 31.00 35.23
CA ARG A 205 2.67 32.38 35.14
C ARG A 205 1.36 32.56 35.90
N ARG A 206 0.40 31.64 35.70
CA ARG A 206 -0.88 31.67 36.43
C ARG A 206 -0.67 31.54 37.96
N LEU A 207 0.27 30.69 38.38
CA LEU A 207 0.60 30.53 39.80
C LEU A 207 1.24 31.78 40.38
N LEU A 208 2.12 32.44 39.63
CA LEU A 208 2.71 33.73 40.01
C LEU A 208 1.63 34.81 40.16
N ASP A 209 0.69 34.90 39.22
CA ASP A 209 -0.43 35.85 39.30
C ASP A 209 -1.30 35.57 40.53
N GLN A 210 -1.61 34.30 40.80
CA GLN A 210 -2.35 33.88 42.00
C GLN A 210 -1.62 34.22 43.30
N MET A 211 -0.30 33.99 43.37
CA MET A 211 0.51 34.39 44.52
C MET A 211 0.54 35.91 44.68
N THR A 212 0.64 36.67 43.59
CA THR A 212 0.64 38.13 43.61
C THR A 212 -0.69 38.67 44.16
N LEU A 213 -1.83 38.11 43.73
CA LEU A 213 -3.14 38.45 44.30
C LEU A 213 -3.20 38.12 45.79
N SER A 214 -2.79 36.92 46.20
CA SER A 214 -2.80 36.54 47.63
C SER A 214 -1.91 37.43 48.49
N LYS A 215 -0.78 37.89 47.93
CA LYS A 215 0.11 38.84 48.60
C LYS A 215 -0.59 40.20 48.78
N ALA A 216 -1.23 40.71 47.74
CA ALA A 216 -1.99 41.97 47.82
C ALA A 216 -3.15 41.86 48.84
N ASP A 217 -3.88 40.73 48.86
CA ASP A 217 -4.94 40.49 49.85
C ASP A 217 -4.39 40.51 51.28
N LEU A 218 -3.23 39.91 51.52
CA LEU A 218 -2.56 39.93 52.83
C LEU A 218 -2.03 41.33 53.18
N GLU A 219 -1.51 42.09 52.22
CA GLU A 219 -1.08 43.47 52.43
C GLU A 219 -2.26 44.35 52.86
N ILE A 220 -3.42 44.22 52.20
CA ILE A 220 -4.67 44.92 52.59
C ILE A 220 -5.10 44.50 54.01
N GLN A 221 -5.04 43.22 54.36
CA GLN A 221 -5.35 42.74 55.72
C GLN A 221 -4.40 43.33 56.77
N ILE A 222 -3.11 43.49 56.45
CA ILE A 222 -2.14 44.12 57.34
C ILE A 222 -2.46 45.61 57.50
N GLU A 223 -2.74 46.33 56.42
CA GLU A 223 -3.07 47.75 56.46
C GLU A 223 -4.34 48.02 57.27
N THR A 224 -5.41 47.25 57.04
CA THR A 224 -6.66 47.35 57.81
C THR A 224 -6.45 47.08 59.30
N LEU A 225 -5.67 46.05 59.67
CA LEU A 225 -5.34 45.79 61.08
C LEU A 225 -4.49 46.90 61.71
N LEU A 226 -3.61 47.55 60.95
CA LEU A 226 -2.82 48.70 61.43
C LEU A 226 -3.71 49.93 61.65
N GLU A 227 -4.67 50.17 60.77
CA GLU A 227 -5.68 51.23 60.92
C GLU A 227 -6.55 50.99 62.16
N ASP A 228 -7.04 49.77 62.37
CA ASP A 228 -7.80 49.39 63.56
C ASP A 228 -7.00 49.61 64.86
N LEU A 229 -5.72 49.23 64.86
CA LEU A 229 -4.82 49.43 65.99
C LEU A 229 -4.62 50.94 66.26
N ALA A 230 -4.45 51.75 65.21
CA ALA A 230 -4.32 53.20 65.35
C ALA A 230 -5.61 53.84 65.91
N CYS A 231 -6.78 53.38 65.44
CA CYS A 231 -8.08 53.81 65.95
C CYS A 231 -8.24 53.46 67.43
N LEU A 232 -7.96 52.22 67.83
CA LEU A 232 -8.02 51.78 69.23
C LEU A 232 -7.08 52.58 70.14
N LYS A 233 -5.85 52.87 69.69
CA LYS A 233 -4.90 53.71 70.45
C LYS A 233 -5.38 55.14 70.59
N LYS A 234 -6.01 55.70 69.56
CA LYS A 234 -6.58 57.05 69.60
C LYS A 234 -7.75 57.10 70.59
N ASN A 235 -8.70 56.17 70.48
CA ASN A 235 -9.83 56.06 71.40
C ASN A 235 -9.35 55.91 72.85
N TYR A 236 -8.35 55.05 73.11
CA TYR A 236 -7.79 54.90 74.45
C TYR A 236 -7.18 56.20 75.00
N LYS A 237 -6.48 56.99 74.17
CA LYS A 237 -5.94 58.29 74.58
C LYS A 237 -7.07 59.27 74.90
N GLU A 238 -8.08 59.34 74.05
CA GLU A 238 -9.25 60.20 74.25
C GLU A 238 -10.01 59.81 75.53
N ASP A 239 -10.19 58.52 75.80
CA ASP A 239 -10.81 58.00 77.02
C ASP A 239 -9.97 58.33 78.27
N MET A 240 -8.64 58.18 78.20
CA MET A 240 -7.74 58.57 79.28
C MET A 240 -7.79 60.08 79.55
N GLU A 241 -7.79 60.90 78.50
CA GLU A 241 -7.95 62.36 78.62
C GLU A 241 -9.32 62.71 79.22
N ALA A 242 -10.40 62.05 78.79
CA ALA A 242 -11.74 62.24 79.35
C ALA A 242 -11.80 61.86 80.83
N LEU A 243 -11.19 60.73 81.23
CA LEU A 243 -11.10 60.29 82.64
C LEU A 243 -10.22 61.25 83.47
N LEU A 244 -9.13 61.77 82.92
CA LEU A 244 -8.31 62.79 83.59
C LEU A 244 -9.05 64.12 83.71
N CYS A 245 -9.83 64.53 82.70
CA CYS A 245 -10.73 65.66 82.78
C CYS A 245 -11.81 65.45 83.84
N GLN A 246 -12.37 64.24 83.97
CA GLN A 246 -13.28 63.90 85.06
C GLN A 246 -12.57 64.00 86.43
N LEU A 247 -11.37 63.45 86.58
CA LEU A 247 -10.60 63.49 87.82
C LEU A 247 -10.16 64.91 88.21
N THR A 248 -9.79 65.76 87.24
CA THR A 248 -9.41 67.16 87.46
C THR A 248 -10.62 68.07 87.70
N ASN A 249 -11.76 67.78 87.06
CA ASN A 249 -13.04 68.43 87.34
C ASN A 249 -13.71 67.91 88.62
N THR A 250 -13.16 66.91 89.31
CA THR A 250 -13.56 66.55 90.70
C THR A 250 -12.92 67.44 91.78
N ARG A 251 -12.68 68.71 91.46
CA ARG A 251 -12.70 69.82 92.43
C ARG A 251 -13.72 70.85 91.98
N VAL A 252 -14.98 70.45 91.93
CA VAL A 252 -16.13 71.35 91.85
C VAL A 252 -17.22 70.89 92.81
N CYS A 253 -17.65 71.85 93.63
CA CYS A 253 -18.72 71.78 94.60
C CYS A 253 -19.96 71.05 94.08
N VAL A 254 -20.53 70.22 94.94
CA VAL A 254 -21.95 69.89 94.91
C VAL A 254 -22.70 71.13 95.41
N GLU A 255 -22.95 72.08 94.51
CA GLU A 255 -24.04 73.04 94.69
C GLU A 255 -25.27 72.46 94.00
N VAL A 256 -26.30 72.25 94.81
CA VAL A 256 -27.62 71.81 94.38
C VAL A 256 -28.27 72.97 93.62
N ASP A 257 -27.97 73.09 92.33
CA ASP A 257 -28.81 73.86 91.43
C ASP A 257 -29.93 72.92 90.95
N ALA A 258 -31.12 73.14 91.50
CA ALA A 258 -32.32 72.45 91.08
C ALA A 258 -32.68 72.92 89.67
N ALA A 259 -32.04 72.32 88.67
CA ALA A 259 -32.44 72.46 87.27
C ALA A 259 -33.95 72.15 87.18
N PRO A 260 -34.71 72.97 86.45
CA PRO A 260 -36.16 72.90 86.41
C PRO A 260 -36.59 71.49 86.00
N GLN A 261 -37.55 70.92 86.73
CA GLN A 261 -38.12 69.57 86.55
C GLN A 261 -37.76 68.98 85.18
N GLN A 262 -36.77 68.06 85.16
CA GLN A 262 -36.60 67.20 83.99
C GLN A 262 -37.95 66.57 83.72
N ASP A 263 -38.50 66.89 82.56
CA ASP A 263 -39.76 66.36 82.09
C ASP A 263 -39.58 64.84 82.03
N LEU A 264 -40.09 64.13 83.04
CA LEU A 264 -39.88 62.69 83.23
C LEU A 264 -40.31 61.94 81.96
N ASN A 265 -41.29 62.50 81.24
CA ASN A 265 -41.72 62.05 79.94
C ASN A 265 -40.61 62.09 78.88
N LYS A 266 -39.76 63.13 78.84
CA LYS A 266 -38.63 63.19 77.89
C LYS A 266 -37.56 62.15 78.20
N VAL A 267 -37.23 61.94 79.48
CA VAL A 267 -36.22 60.93 79.87
C VAL A 267 -36.74 59.52 79.61
N LEU A 268 -38.02 59.25 79.91
CA LEU A 268 -38.66 57.98 79.57
C LEU A 268 -38.74 57.77 78.05
N GLU A 269 -39.02 58.83 77.28
CA GLU A 269 -39.02 58.79 75.81
C GLU A 269 -37.61 58.54 75.26
N ASP A 270 -36.57 59.17 75.80
CA ASP A 270 -35.17 58.94 75.39
C ASP A 270 -34.72 57.50 75.68
N ILE A 271 -35.08 56.94 76.85
CA ILE A 271 -34.81 55.54 77.21
C ILE A 271 -35.56 54.61 76.26
N ARG A 272 -36.83 54.90 75.96
CA ARG A 272 -37.62 54.11 75.01
C ARG A 272 -37.01 54.17 73.61
N CYS A 273 -36.64 55.34 73.14
CA CYS A 273 -36.02 55.58 71.84
C CYS A 273 -34.65 54.86 71.73
N HIS A 274 -33.89 54.80 72.83
CA HIS A 274 -32.64 54.04 72.93
C HIS A 274 -32.87 52.52 72.76
N TYR A 275 -33.85 51.96 73.47
CA TYR A 275 -34.19 50.54 73.34
C TYR A 275 -34.79 50.20 71.97
N GLU A 276 -35.67 51.05 71.42
CA GLU A 276 -36.20 50.88 70.06
C GLU A 276 -35.05 50.88 69.04
N THR A 277 -34.07 51.78 69.18
CA THR A 277 -32.88 51.82 68.32
C THR A 277 -32.03 50.54 68.44
N ILE A 278 -31.82 50.01 69.66
CA ILE A 278 -31.07 48.78 69.89
C ILE A 278 -31.79 47.57 69.28
N ILE A 279 -33.10 47.46 69.49
CA ILE A 279 -33.93 46.39 68.92
C ILE A 279 -33.91 46.45 67.40
N ASP A 280 -34.03 47.65 66.81
CA ASP A 280 -33.97 47.83 65.37
C ASP A 280 -32.58 47.55 64.78
N LYS A 281 -31.51 47.85 65.52
CA LYS A 281 -30.14 47.47 65.13
C LYS A 281 -29.98 45.96 65.14
N HIS A 282 -30.36 45.29 66.23
CA HIS A 282 -30.28 43.83 66.31
C HIS A 282 -31.13 43.14 65.25
N ARG A 283 -32.35 43.63 64.98
CA ARG A 283 -33.20 43.10 63.90
C ARG A 283 -32.49 43.20 62.55
N ARG A 284 -31.92 44.36 62.23
CA ARG A 284 -31.15 44.57 60.99
C ARG A 284 -29.89 43.72 60.93
N GLU A 285 -29.16 43.59 62.02
CA GLU A 285 -27.97 42.73 62.10
C GLU A 285 -28.31 41.26 61.87
N HIS A 286 -29.39 40.75 62.47
CA HIS A 286 -29.87 39.38 62.25
C HIS A 286 -30.36 39.16 60.83
N GLU A 287 -31.11 40.11 60.25
CA GLU A 287 -31.54 40.05 58.85
C GLU A 287 -30.35 40.07 57.88
N CYS A 288 -29.37 40.95 58.10
CA CYS A 288 -28.14 41.00 57.33
C CYS A 288 -27.33 39.70 57.45
N TRP A 289 -27.16 39.18 58.67
CA TRP A 289 -26.46 37.92 58.92
C TRP A 289 -27.15 36.73 58.24
N PHE A 290 -28.48 36.67 58.31
CA PHE A 290 -29.26 35.62 57.64
C PHE A 290 -29.17 35.72 56.12
N ASN A 291 -29.26 36.93 55.56
CA ASN A 291 -29.11 37.18 54.13
C ASN A 291 -27.69 36.83 53.64
N GLU A 292 -26.66 37.13 54.43
CA GLU A 292 -25.29 36.77 54.10
C GLU A 292 -25.08 35.26 54.12
N LYS A 293 -25.59 34.56 55.15
CA LYS A 293 -25.49 33.10 55.23
C LYS A 293 -26.28 32.39 54.14
N THR A 294 -27.48 32.86 53.82
CA THR A 294 -28.26 32.31 52.71
C THR A 294 -27.60 32.60 51.36
N ALA A 295 -27.04 33.79 51.14
CA ALA A 295 -26.29 34.10 49.93
C ALA A 295 -25.03 33.24 49.78
N GLN A 296 -24.29 32.99 50.86
CA GLN A 296 -23.13 32.09 50.87
C GLN A 296 -23.55 30.66 50.52
N LEU A 297 -24.62 30.15 51.14
CA LEU A 297 -25.12 28.81 50.88
C LEU A 297 -25.65 28.65 49.45
N CYS A 298 -26.31 29.67 48.90
CA CYS A 298 -26.72 29.70 47.49
C CYS A 298 -25.52 29.65 46.53
N LYS A 299 -24.43 30.38 46.83
CA LYS A 299 -23.18 30.33 46.04
C LYS A 299 -22.55 28.94 46.10
N ASP A 300 -22.47 28.36 47.29
CA ASP A 300 -21.90 27.03 47.50
C ASP A 300 -22.72 25.98 46.74
N VAL A 301 -24.06 26.01 46.84
CA VAL A 301 -24.93 25.10 46.09
C VAL A 301 -24.72 25.25 44.59
N ALA A 302 -24.67 26.48 44.07
CA ALA A 302 -24.44 26.74 42.64
C ALA A 302 -23.09 26.15 42.17
N CYS A 303 -22.01 26.41 42.92
CA CYS A 303 -20.68 25.89 42.62
C CYS A 303 -20.65 24.35 42.64
N HIS A 304 -21.25 23.73 43.66
CA HIS A 304 -21.34 22.26 43.76
C HIS A 304 -22.16 21.67 42.61
N THR A 305 -23.28 22.28 42.22
CA THR A 305 -24.05 21.82 41.05
C THR A 305 -23.25 21.91 39.75
N GLU A 306 -22.48 22.98 39.55
CA GLU A 306 -21.62 23.11 38.37
C GLU A 306 -20.50 22.06 38.36
N CYS A 307 -19.86 21.81 39.51
CA CYS A 307 -18.85 20.76 39.67
C CYS A 307 -19.44 19.36 39.41
N LEU A 308 -20.67 19.10 39.85
CA LEU A 308 -21.36 17.85 39.59
C LEU A 308 -21.70 17.67 38.11
N GLU A 309 -22.21 18.69 37.43
CA GLU A 309 -22.54 18.62 36.00
C GLU A 309 -21.29 18.47 35.13
N THR A 310 -20.18 19.15 35.47
CA THR A 310 -18.90 18.98 34.79
C THR A 310 -18.29 17.59 35.02
N SER A 311 -18.36 17.04 36.24
CA SER A 311 -17.94 15.66 36.50
C SER A 311 -18.82 14.66 35.73
N ARG A 312 -20.13 14.89 35.68
CA ARG A 312 -21.08 14.04 34.95
C ARG A 312 -20.82 14.05 33.43
N SER A 313 -20.51 15.20 32.85
CA SER A 313 -20.16 15.30 31.43
C SER A 313 -18.84 14.57 31.14
N GLN A 314 -17.81 14.76 31.97
CA GLN A 314 -16.53 14.03 31.86
C GLN A 314 -16.72 12.51 31.93
N ILE A 315 -17.52 12.01 32.88
CA ILE A 315 -17.83 10.57 32.98
C ILE A 315 -18.55 10.08 31.71
N SER A 316 -19.46 10.87 31.16
CA SER A 316 -20.19 10.53 29.95
C SER A 316 -19.27 10.48 28.73
N ASP A 317 -18.32 11.41 28.62
CA ASP A 317 -17.33 11.44 27.55
C ASP A 317 -16.34 10.29 27.66
N LEU A 318 -15.84 9.98 28.86
CA LEU A 318 -14.99 8.80 29.11
C LEU A 318 -15.71 7.49 28.79
N ARG A 319 -17.02 7.39 29.05
CA ARG A 319 -17.81 6.22 28.64
C ARG A 319 -17.92 6.10 27.12
N ARG A 320 -18.10 7.22 26.40
CA ARG A 320 -18.14 7.24 24.93
C ARG A 320 -16.79 6.85 24.35
N THR A 321 -15.68 7.39 24.86
CA THR A 321 -14.35 7.03 24.37
C THR A 321 -14.03 5.56 24.62
N LEU A 322 -14.39 5.03 25.80
CA LEU A 322 -14.25 3.61 26.10
C LEU A 322 -15.04 2.74 25.10
N GLN A 323 -16.31 3.07 24.84
CA GLN A 323 -17.12 2.35 23.85
C GLN A 323 -16.52 2.41 22.44
N CYS A 324 -16.03 3.57 22.01
CA CYS A 324 -15.36 3.70 20.71
C CYS A 324 -14.11 2.82 20.62
N LEU A 325 -13.29 2.80 21.68
CA LEU A 325 -12.08 1.97 21.75
C LEU A 325 -12.41 0.47 21.78
N GLU A 326 -13.49 0.06 22.47
CA GLU A 326 -13.98 -1.32 22.44
C GLU A 326 -14.42 -1.74 21.04
N ILE A 327 -15.15 -0.88 20.32
CA ILE A 327 -15.56 -1.15 18.93
C ILE A 327 -14.33 -1.26 18.02
N GLU A 328 -13.37 -0.35 18.17
CA GLU A 328 -12.11 -0.40 17.42
C GLU A 328 -11.35 -1.70 17.71
N LEU A 329 -11.22 -2.10 18.98
CA LEU A 329 -10.62 -3.37 19.36
C LEU A 329 -11.31 -4.56 18.70
N GLN A 330 -12.65 -4.63 18.72
CA GLN A 330 -13.40 -5.71 18.06
C GLN A 330 -13.21 -5.71 16.53
N SER A 331 -13.13 -4.54 15.92
CA SER A 331 -12.84 -4.41 14.48
C SER A 331 -11.45 -4.93 14.13
N GLN A 332 -10.43 -4.64 14.96
CA GLN A 332 -9.06 -5.10 14.77
C GLN A 332 -8.93 -6.61 14.96
N ILE A 333 -9.64 -7.18 15.94
CA ILE A 333 -9.72 -8.64 16.13
C ILE A 333 -10.30 -9.29 14.88
N SER A 334 -11.42 -8.77 14.38
CA SER A 334 -12.08 -9.27 13.16
C SER A 334 -11.16 -9.18 11.93
N MET A 335 -10.43 -8.06 11.79
CA MET A 335 -9.46 -7.86 10.71
C MET A 335 -8.30 -8.85 10.80
N LYS A 336 -7.75 -9.08 12.00
CA LYS A 336 -6.69 -10.06 12.23
C LYS A 336 -7.14 -11.47 11.86
N GLU A 337 -8.35 -11.86 12.24
CA GLU A 337 -8.92 -13.16 11.88
C GLU A 337 -9.10 -13.33 10.38
N ALA A 338 -9.63 -12.32 9.69
CA ALA A 338 -9.79 -12.33 8.24
C ALA A 338 -8.43 -12.45 7.51
N LEU A 339 -7.42 -11.69 7.94
CA LEU A 339 -6.06 -11.78 7.39
C LEU A 339 -5.44 -13.16 7.65
N GLY A 340 -5.63 -13.71 8.86
CA GLY A 340 -5.17 -15.06 9.20
C GLY A 340 -5.84 -16.15 8.36
N CYS A 341 -7.13 -16.02 8.05
CA CYS A 341 -7.83 -16.91 7.13
C CYS A 341 -7.28 -16.81 5.70
N SER A 342 -7.10 -15.59 5.19
CA SER A 342 -6.51 -15.38 3.86
C SER A 342 -5.11 -15.97 3.75
N LEU A 343 -4.26 -15.79 4.77
CA LEU A 343 -2.93 -16.40 4.82
C LEU A 343 -3.03 -17.93 4.74
N ARG A 344 -3.83 -18.56 5.62
CA ARG A 344 -4.02 -20.02 5.62
C ARG A 344 -4.55 -20.54 4.28
N GLU A 345 -5.48 -19.84 3.64
CA GLU A 345 -5.99 -20.21 2.31
C GLU A 345 -4.91 -20.12 1.23
N THR A 346 -4.07 -19.08 1.25
CA THR A 346 -2.95 -18.97 0.30
C THR A 346 -1.92 -20.06 0.52
N GLU A 347 -1.53 -20.34 1.76
CA GLU A 347 -0.62 -21.44 2.12
C GLU A 347 -1.19 -22.80 1.69
N ALA A 348 -2.48 -23.06 1.93
CA ALA A 348 -3.16 -24.27 1.50
C ALA A 348 -3.16 -24.40 -0.04
N ARG A 349 -3.39 -23.30 -0.77
CA ARG A 349 -3.35 -23.30 -2.24
C ARG A 349 -1.95 -23.59 -2.78
N TYR A 350 -0.91 -22.96 -2.22
CA TYR A 350 0.47 -23.19 -2.64
C TYR A 350 0.97 -24.59 -2.28
N SER A 351 0.63 -25.10 -1.09
CA SER A 351 0.98 -26.47 -0.71
C SER A 351 0.31 -27.51 -1.61
N ALA A 352 -0.96 -27.30 -1.99
CA ALA A 352 -1.63 -28.15 -2.98
C ALA A 352 -0.96 -28.10 -4.36
N MET A 353 -0.54 -26.92 -4.82
CA MET A 353 0.18 -26.75 -6.08
C MET A 353 1.55 -27.46 -6.06
N LEU A 354 2.32 -27.30 -4.97
CA LEU A 354 3.59 -27.99 -4.77
C LEU A 354 3.42 -29.51 -4.75
N ALA A 355 2.39 -30.01 -4.06
CA ALA A 355 2.04 -31.43 -4.08
C ALA A 355 1.69 -31.91 -5.49
N GLY A 356 1.02 -31.09 -6.29
CA GLY A 356 0.73 -31.36 -7.70
C GLY A 356 1.99 -31.45 -8.57
N PHE A 357 2.95 -30.55 -8.37
CA PHE A 357 4.25 -30.60 -9.06
C PHE A 357 5.08 -31.81 -8.62
N GLN A 358 5.10 -32.13 -7.32
CA GLN A 358 5.79 -33.33 -6.83
C GLN A 358 5.22 -34.61 -7.44
N LYS A 359 3.89 -34.70 -7.61
CA LYS A 359 3.26 -35.83 -8.32
C LYS A 359 3.72 -35.94 -9.78
N HIS A 360 3.84 -34.81 -10.49
CA HIS A 360 4.35 -34.81 -11.86
C HIS A 360 5.81 -35.24 -11.93
N ILE A 361 6.65 -34.75 -11.02
CA ILE A 361 8.06 -35.14 -10.91
C ILE A 361 8.14 -36.66 -10.69
N ASN A 362 7.42 -37.20 -9.72
CA ASN A 362 7.42 -38.63 -9.42
C ASN A 362 6.96 -39.48 -10.64
N SER A 363 5.98 -39.01 -11.40
CA SER A 363 5.50 -39.69 -12.63
C SER A 363 6.60 -39.74 -13.70
N LEU A 364 7.26 -38.60 -13.95
CA LEU A 364 8.35 -38.51 -14.92
C LEU A 364 9.56 -39.33 -14.48
N GLU A 365 9.88 -39.34 -13.19
CA GLU A 365 10.94 -40.19 -12.63
C GLU A 365 10.63 -41.68 -12.79
N ALA A 366 9.37 -42.08 -12.62
CA ALA A 366 8.93 -43.46 -12.84
C ALA A 366 9.03 -43.84 -14.33
N GLU A 367 8.58 -42.98 -15.25
CA GLU A 367 8.72 -43.18 -16.70
C GLU A 367 10.19 -43.29 -17.11
N LEU A 368 11.07 -42.42 -16.59
CA LEU A 368 12.51 -42.49 -16.83
C LEU A 368 13.12 -43.80 -16.31
N CYS A 369 12.73 -44.24 -15.11
CA CYS A 369 13.15 -45.53 -14.57
C CYS A 369 12.69 -46.69 -15.46
N GLN A 370 11.44 -46.67 -15.93
CA GLN A 370 10.89 -47.69 -16.81
C GLN A 370 11.66 -47.75 -18.13
N VAL A 371 11.91 -46.61 -18.79
CA VAL A 371 12.68 -46.55 -20.04
C VAL A 371 14.11 -47.06 -19.83
N ARG A 372 14.79 -46.67 -18.74
CA ARG A 372 16.13 -47.17 -18.41
C ARG A 372 16.14 -48.69 -18.24
N SER A 373 15.20 -49.23 -17.48
CA SER A 373 15.09 -50.69 -17.28
C SER A 373 14.79 -51.43 -18.59
N GLY A 374 13.99 -50.83 -19.48
CA GLY A 374 13.70 -51.39 -20.80
C GLY A 374 14.94 -51.41 -21.72
N ILE A 375 15.74 -50.34 -21.71
CA ILE A 375 17.01 -50.28 -22.44
C ILE A 375 18.00 -51.32 -21.91
N GLU A 376 18.12 -51.44 -20.59
CA GLU A 376 18.98 -52.46 -19.97
C GLU A 376 18.55 -53.87 -20.36
N GLN A 377 17.25 -54.16 -20.35
CA GLN A 377 16.72 -55.46 -20.75
C GLN A 377 16.97 -55.74 -22.24
N GLN A 378 16.68 -54.77 -23.12
CA GLN A 378 17.01 -54.90 -24.54
C GLN A 378 18.50 -55.14 -24.75
N GLY A 379 19.37 -54.44 -24.01
CA GLY A 379 20.81 -54.65 -24.05
C GLY A 379 21.22 -56.08 -23.71
N ARG A 380 20.58 -56.69 -22.70
CA ARG A 380 20.80 -58.12 -22.36
C ARG A 380 20.32 -59.05 -23.46
N ASP A 381 19.12 -58.81 -24.00
CA ASP A 381 18.56 -59.64 -25.07
C ASP A 381 19.42 -59.58 -26.34
N TYR A 382 19.93 -58.39 -26.70
CA TYR A 382 20.87 -58.20 -27.79
C TYR A 382 22.20 -58.94 -27.56
N ALA A 383 22.73 -58.93 -26.34
CA ALA A 383 23.95 -59.66 -26.01
C ALA A 383 23.76 -61.18 -26.19
N VAL A 384 22.63 -61.73 -25.73
CA VAL A 384 22.29 -63.15 -25.92
C VAL A 384 22.15 -63.51 -27.40
N LEU A 385 21.45 -62.68 -28.18
CA LEU A 385 21.32 -62.89 -29.63
C LEU A 385 22.67 -62.85 -30.35
N LEU A 386 23.58 -61.97 -29.92
CA LEU A 386 24.92 -61.87 -30.48
C LEU A 386 25.76 -63.11 -30.15
N ASP A 387 25.64 -63.66 -28.94
CA ASP A 387 26.28 -64.93 -28.56
C ASP A 387 25.78 -66.10 -29.41
N ILE A 388 24.45 -66.25 -29.57
CA ILE A 388 23.85 -67.27 -30.43
C ILE A 388 24.32 -67.11 -31.89
N LYS A 389 24.30 -65.88 -32.41
CA LYS A 389 24.78 -65.57 -33.76
C LYS A 389 26.24 -65.99 -33.92
N SER A 390 27.09 -65.65 -32.96
CA SER A 390 28.52 -66.00 -32.99
C SER A 390 28.72 -67.52 -33.01
N ARG A 391 27.92 -68.27 -32.22
CA ARG A 391 27.95 -69.74 -32.24
C ARG A 391 27.49 -70.33 -33.58
N LEU A 392 26.40 -69.80 -34.16
CA LEU A 392 25.92 -70.23 -35.47
C LEU A 392 26.93 -69.93 -36.58
N GLU A 393 27.61 -68.78 -36.52
CA GLU A 393 28.68 -68.44 -37.47
C GLU A 393 29.86 -69.42 -37.39
N GLN A 394 30.23 -69.87 -36.17
CA GLN A 394 31.21 -70.93 -35.98
C GLN A 394 30.74 -72.26 -36.57
N GLU A 395 29.50 -72.68 -36.32
CA GLU A 395 28.92 -73.90 -36.91
C GLU A 395 28.93 -73.85 -38.44
N ILE A 396 28.50 -72.73 -39.05
CA ILE A 396 28.56 -72.53 -40.50
C ILE A 396 30.00 -72.62 -41.03
N ALA A 397 30.97 -72.03 -40.33
CA ALA A 397 32.37 -72.13 -40.71
C ALA A 397 32.87 -73.59 -40.68
N THR A 398 32.48 -74.37 -39.66
CA THR A 398 32.79 -75.80 -39.61
C THR A 398 32.12 -76.58 -40.74
N TYR A 399 30.83 -76.30 -41.04
CA TYR A 399 30.12 -76.94 -42.15
C TYR A 399 30.76 -76.62 -43.51
N ARG A 400 31.20 -75.37 -43.74
CA ARG A 400 31.94 -74.99 -44.95
C ARG A 400 33.25 -75.78 -45.08
N CYS A 401 34.04 -75.88 -44.00
CA CYS A 401 35.28 -76.64 -44.00
C CYS A 401 35.05 -78.14 -44.30
N LEU A 402 33.98 -78.74 -43.78
CA LEU A 402 33.63 -80.14 -44.08
C LEU A 402 33.24 -80.33 -45.55
N LEU A 403 32.47 -79.40 -46.12
CA LEU A 403 32.09 -79.44 -47.54
C LEU A 403 33.30 -79.28 -48.46
N ASP A 404 34.22 -78.37 -48.14
CA ASP A 404 35.45 -78.16 -48.91
C ASP A 404 36.37 -79.40 -48.87
N ASN A 405 36.39 -80.14 -47.75
CA ASN A 405 37.16 -81.39 -47.63
C ASN A 405 36.49 -82.60 -48.32
N GLN A 406 35.18 -82.57 -48.57
CA GLN A 406 34.47 -83.61 -49.35
C GLN A 406 34.48 -83.34 -50.87
N GLY A 407 34.80 -82.13 -51.30
CA GLY A 407 35.01 -81.77 -52.71
C GLY A 407 36.40 -82.13 -53.26
N ILE A 408 37.30 -82.67 -52.43
CA ILE A 408 38.62 -83.17 -52.81
C ILE A 408 38.60 -84.70 -52.76
N GLN A 409 37.98 -85.31 -53.76
CA GLN A 409 38.18 -86.72 -54.13
C GLN A 409 38.27 -86.86 -55.64
#